data_AF-A0A960K3A7-F1
#
_entry.id   AF-A0A960K3A7-F1
#
_cell.length_a   1.000
_cell.length_b   1.000
_cell.length_c   1.000
_cell.angle_alpha   90.00
_cell.angle_beta   90.00
_cell.angle_gamma   90.00
#
_symmetry.space_group_name_H-M   'P 1'
#
loop_
_entity.id
_entity.type
_entity.pdbx_description
1 polymer ?
#
loop_
_entity_poly.entity_id
_entity_poly.type
_entity_poly.pdbx_seq_one_letter_code
_entity_poly.pdbx_strand_id
1 'polypeptide(L)'
;MTLPRLRRFLVPTALLAGVLVLPASPLAAAEVHWLRTADSCDQPAPGEETLLQTCGSAGRYYLTTAGTLPEVACAAEISGSEMAAFYPRANVGILGSCFERDGGPWVAVVDVRGERSKEVGFTVLQSSDGLVDAGLIDLAEIHERMPARVGLPSDAHLLAGLCDLLQNLDDGTEQAPLAVVLPFGRHLEPVPDCTTDEAHLSCQVDRVLARLRTTHGTVAVAAAGDYRATTFPASAPNALAVGTLNPGRFRVSGGAAAAWESPPGTLALAPGIGLGLDLGRTSGLRVPPPGSAAAAGFFAGWLSATLAAGAWQPPVPFPLSSAWAPRQEAQGFVLTLDGVSLPGSHFVGADLLMLRGLGLLPVTSTPVPSAPDWSLALTEEAVSLPDQTLPSLIASFTDEWPPLPVVLPCVPCANSRPDSAPPGNPQTPGTGEPEPLILDLSQSGSVGTFYQVLELALRVDDVVYRLDGGSDPALLTALTDGTVSSLAITGLDLEAATARGDSLALVFVLAYDGLPFWHSTPLAIQPEA
;
A
#
# COMPACT_ATOMS: atom_id res chain seq x y z
N MET A 1 -47.79 5.08 70.01
CA MET A 1 -48.70 4.37 69.10
C MET A 1 -47.92 3.87 67.90
N THR A 2 -48.24 2.65 67.49
CA THR A 2 -47.55 1.73 66.57
C THR A 2 -47.59 2.14 65.08
N LEU A 3 -46.41 2.12 64.44
CA LEU A 3 -46.00 1.69 63.06
C LEU A 3 -47.01 1.78 61.87
N PRO A 4 -46.56 2.10 60.62
CA PRO A 4 -45.72 1.14 59.88
C PRO A 4 -44.64 1.67 58.90
N ARG A 5 -43.76 0.72 58.58
CA ARG A 5 -42.69 0.67 57.58
C ARG A 5 -43.19 0.94 56.16
N LEU A 6 -42.45 1.74 55.39
CA LEU A 6 -42.53 1.75 53.92
C LEU A 6 -41.15 1.46 53.33
N ARG A 7 -41.05 0.28 52.71
CA ARG A 7 -39.92 -0.18 51.91
C ARG A 7 -39.75 0.74 50.71
N ARG A 8 -38.57 1.34 50.53
CA ARG A 8 -38.17 1.92 49.25
C ARG A 8 -37.72 0.79 48.32
N PHE A 9 -38.56 0.46 47.36
CA PHE A 9 -38.15 -0.25 46.16
C PHE A 9 -37.39 0.74 45.27
N LEU A 10 -36.11 0.47 45.02
CA LEU A 10 -35.37 1.03 43.90
C LEU A 10 -35.85 0.28 42.66
N VAL A 11 -36.63 0.95 41.81
CA VAL A 11 -36.88 0.53 40.43
C VAL A 11 -35.71 1.08 39.61
N PRO A 12 -34.89 0.25 38.94
CA PRO A 12 -33.93 0.75 37.97
C PRO A 12 -34.71 1.13 36.71
N THR A 13 -34.66 2.40 36.35
CA THR A 13 -35.10 2.94 35.07
C THR A 13 -34.20 2.36 33.98
N ALA A 14 -34.66 1.29 33.33
CA ALA A 14 -34.07 0.80 32.10
C ALA A 14 -34.36 1.82 30.98
N LEU A 15 -33.43 2.74 30.76
CA LEU A 15 -33.33 3.52 29.53
C LEU A 15 -32.89 2.55 28.43
N LEU A 16 -33.86 1.98 27.72
CA LEU A 16 -33.64 1.37 26.42
C LEU A 16 -33.18 2.49 25.47
N ALA A 17 -31.88 2.65 25.32
CA ALA A 17 -31.31 3.20 24.09
C ALA A 17 -31.54 2.15 23.00
N GLY A 18 -32.68 2.26 22.32
CA GLY A 18 -32.93 1.53 21.09
C GLY A 18 -31.93 2.02 20.05
N VAL A 19 -30.81 1.34 19.93
CA VAL A 19 -29.96 1.40 18.74
C VAL A 19 -30.84 0.88 17.60
N LEU A 20 -31.36 1.80 16.80
CA LEU A 20 -31.92 1.51 15.49
C LEU A 20 -30.77 0.96 14.65
N VAL A 21 -30.57 -0.36 14.72
CA VAL A 21 -29.82 -1.09 13.71
C VAL A 21 -30.69 -1.05 12.46
N LEU A 22 -30.51 0.01 11.67
CA LEU A 22 -30.91 -0.03 10.27
C LEU A 22 -30.12 -1.19 9.65
N PRO A 23 -30.77 -2.21 9.06
CA PRO A 23 -30.05 -3.17 8.26
C PRO A 23 -29.42 -2.37 7.11
N ALA A 24 -28.10 -2.17 7.17
CA ALA A 24 -27.35 -1.81 5.98
C ALA A 24 -27.64 -2.93 4.98
N SER A 25 -28.44 -2.64 3.96
CA SER A 25 -28.61 -3.58 2.87
C SER A 25 -27.24 -3.74 2.26
N PRO A 26 -26.69 -4.97 2.15
CA PRO A 26 -25.42 -5.16 1.45
C PRO A 26 -25.62 -4.56 0.06
N LEU A 27 -24.80 -3.56 -0.29
CA LEU A 27 -24.61 -3.21 -1.69
C LEU A 27 -23.97 -4.44 -2.29
N ALA A 28 -24.77 -5.38 -2.78
CA ALA A 28 -24.25 -6.50 -3.55
C ALA A 28 -23.49 -5.88 -4.72
N ALA A 29 -22.22 -6.27 -4.87
CA ALA A 29 -21.39 -5.83 -5.99
C ALA A 29 -22.21 -5.95 -7.29
N ALA A 30 -22.45 -4.83 -7.97
CA ALA A 30 -23.24 -4.88 -9.19
C ALA A 30 -22.46 -5.65 -10.26
N GLU A 31 -23.14 -6.56 -10.96
CA GLU A 31 -22.59 -7.16 -12.16
C GLU A 31 -22.42 -6.06 -13.20
N VAL A 32 -21.20 -5.92 -13.72
CA VAL A 32 -20.87 -5.00 -14.80
C VAL A 32 -20.88 -5.81 -16.09
N HIS A 33 -21.81 -5.48 -16.98
CA HIS A 33 -21.82 -5.98 -18.35
C HIS A 33 -21.09 -5.00 -19.24
N TRP A 34 -20.30 -5.53 -20.15
CA TRP A 34 -19.48 -4.70 -21.01
C TRP A 34 -19.29 -5.28 -22.39
N LEU A 35 -19.08 -4.41 -23.36
CA LEU A 35 -18.61 -4.79 -24.68
C LEU A 35 -17.59 -3.78 -25.20
N ARG A 36 -16.68 -4.26 -26.03
CA ARG A 36 -15.75 -3.45 -26.79
C ARG A 36 -16.12 -3.48 -28.27
N THR A 37 -16.09 -2.32 -28.91
CA THR A 37 -16.18 -2.19 -30.37
C THR A 37 -14.91 -1.57 -30.91
N ALA A 38 -14.71 -1.70 -32.22
CA ALA A 38 -13.72 -0.91 -32.94
C ALA A 38 -13.93 0.60 -32.69
N ASP A 39 -12.84 1.36 -32.72
CA ASP A 39 -12.86 2.82 -32.57
C ASP A 39 -13.73 3.51 -33.63
N SER A 40 -13.77 2.95 -34.84
CA SER A 40 -14.60 3.43 -35.95
C SER A 40 -16.11 3.28 -35.73
N CYS A 41 -16.55 2.62 -34.66
CA CYS A 41 -17.96 2.53 -34.30
C CYS A 41 -18.45 3.85 -33.72
N ASP A 42 -19.11 4.68 -34.53
CA ASP A 42 -19.64 5.97 -34.08
C ASP A 42 -21.07 5.89 -33.52
N GLN A 43 -21.25 5.10 -32.44
CA GLN A 43 -22.53 5.00 -31.76
C GLN A 43 -22.50 5.64 -30.37
N PRO A 44 -23.56 6.38 -29.99
CA PRO A 44 -23.70 6.88 -28.62
C PRO A 44 -24.05 5.75 -27.65
N ALA A 45 -23.91 6.02 -26.36
CA ALA A 45 -24.37 5.10 -25.31
C ALA A 45 -25.87 4.79 -25.48
N PRO A 46 -26.30 3.52 -25.42
CA PRO A 46 -27.70 3.13 -25.63
C PRO A 46 -28.67 3.50 -24.50
N GLY A 47 -28.27 4.35 -23.54
CA GLY A 47 -29.12 4.85 -22.46
C GLY A 47 -28.32 5.49 -21.32
N GLU A 48 -29.03 6.06 -20.34
CA GLU A 48 -28.43 6.73 -19.17
C GLU A 48 -27.70 5.75 -18.21
N GLU A 49 -28.02 4.45 -18.26
CA GLU A 49 -27.37 3.41 -17.47
C GLU A 49 -26.16 2.76 -18.16
N THR A 50 -25.68 3.34 -19.27
CA THR A 50 -24.49 2.86 -19.98
C THR A 50 -23.45 3.97 -20.10
N LEU A 51 -22.26 3.73 -19.56
CA LEU A 51 -21.10 4.57 -19.83
C LEU A 51 -20.47 4.16 -21.15
N LEU A 52 -20.33 5.11 -22.07
CA LEU A 52 -19.49 4.97 -23.25
C LEU A 52 -18.12 5.58 -22.95
N GLN A 53 -17.11 4.74 -22.96
CA GLN A 53 -15.72 5.12 -22.78
C GLN A 53 -14.96 4.96 -24.09
N THR A 54 -14.45 6.06 -24.64
CA THR A 54 -13.50 6.03 -25.76
C THR A 54 -12.10 5.74 -25.22
N CYS A 55 -11.35 4.88 -25.92
CA CYS A 55 -10.04 4.40 -25.49
C CYS A 55 -9.00 4.54 -26.61
N GLY A 56 -9.15 5.57 -27.45
CA GLY A 56 -8.37 5.79 -28.65
C GLY A 56 -8.26 4.53 -29.51
N SER A 57 -7.04 4.22 -29.89
CA SER A 57 -6.70 3.06 -30.71
C SER A 57 -6.94 1.69 -30.03
N ALA A 58 -7.29 1.65 -28.74
CA ALA A 58 -7.75 0.42 -28.08
C ALA A 58 -9.26 0.14 -28.28
N GLY A 59 -10.01 1.07 -28.89
CA GLY A 59 -11.42 0.92 -29.23
C GLY A 59 -12.36 1.68 -28.30
N ARG A 60 -13.64 1.31 -28.32
CA ARG A 60 -14.69 1.92 -27.48
C ARG A 60 -15.29 0.87 -26.57
N TYR A 61 -15.47 1.21 -25.30
CA TYR A 61 -16.06 0.34 -24.28
C TYR A 61 -17.43 0.88 -23.89
N TYR A 62 -18.41 -0.01 -23.82
CA TYR A 62 -19.74 0.28 -23.30
C TYR A 62 -19.89 -0.51 -22.01
N LEU A 63 -20.07 0.18 -20.88
CA LEU A 63 -20.10 -0.38 -19.54
C LEU A 63 -21.49 -0.13 -18.92
N THR A 64 -22.18 -1.17 -18.46
CA THR A 64 -23.53 -1.03 -17.90
C THR A 64 -23.77 -1.96 -16.72
N THR A 65 -24.70 -1.57 -15.83
CA THR A 65 -25.20 -2.41 -14.73
C THR A 65 -26.65 -2.88 -14.97
N ALA A 66 -27.19 -2.71 -16.17
CA ALA A 66 -28.59 -2.96 -16.49
C ALA A 66 -28.99 -4.45 -16.56
N GLY A 67 -28.10 -5.37 -16.17
CA GLY A 67 -28.34 -6.83 -16.20
C GLY A 67 -28.25 -7.47 -17.59
N THR A 68 -28.03 -6.67 -18.64
CA THR A 68 -27.88 -7.12 -20.03
C THR A 68 -26.80 -6.35 -20.75
N LEU A 69 -26.21 -6.96 -21.78
CA LEU A 69 -25.24 -6.28 -22.64
C LEU A 69 -25.89 -5.06 -23.35
N PRO A 70 -25.15 -3.96 -23.53
CA PRO A 70 -25.62 -2.81 -24.29
C PRO A 70 -25.97 -3.21 -25.74
N GLU A 71 -27.15 -2.82 -26.24
CA GLU A 71 -27.49 -3.01 -27.66
C GLU A 71 -26.78 -1.95 -28.51
N VAL A 72 -25.76 -2.37 -29.25
CA VAL A 72 -25.04 -1.54 -30.25
C VAL A 72 -25.22 -2.16 -31.63
N ALA A 73 -25.41 -1.32 -32.66
CA ALA A 73 -25.51 -1.75 -34.06
C ALA A 73 -24.16 -2.17 -34.65
N CYS A 74 -23.04 -1.77 -34.04
CA CYS A 74 -21.73 -2.26 -34.41
C CYS A 74 -21.49 -3.68 -33.89
N ALA A 75 -20.71 -4.46 -34.62
CA ALA A 75 -20.26 -5.75 -34.11
C ALA A 75 -19.36 -5.54 -32.88
N ALA A 76 -19.74 -6.15 -31.76
CA ALA A 76 -18.84 -6.27 -30.62
C ALA A 76 -17.64 -7.13 -31.03
N GLU A 77 -16.43 -6.62 -30.78
CA GLU A 77 -15.21 -7.40 -30.96
C GLU A 77 -15.07 -8.41 -29.82
N ILE A 78 -15.47 -7.99 -28.62
CA ILE A 78 -15.50 -8.81 -27.41
C ILE A 78 -16.54 -8.24 -26.44
N SER A 79 -17.11 -9.09 -25.62
CA SER A 79 -18.00 -8.69 -24.54
C SER A 79 -17.87 -9.64 -23.36
N GLY A 80 -18.28 -9.18 -22.20
CA GLY A 80 -18.23 -9.97 -20.97
C GLY A 80 -19.19 -9.43 -19.93
N SER A 81 -19.31 -10.19 -18.84
CA SER A 81 -19.91 -9.70 -17.62
C SER A 81 -19.14 -10.25 -16.42
N GLU A 82 -18.96 -9.40 -15.42
CA GLU A 82 -18.26 -9.79 -14.21
C GLU A 82 -18.80 -9.02 -13.00
N MET A 83 -18.75 -9.67 -11.85
CA MET A 83 -18.97 -9.00 -10.57
C MET A 83 -17.86 -7.97 -10.40
N ALA A 84 -18.21 -6.71 -10.11
CA ALA A 84 -17.22 -5.65 -9.92
C ALA A 84 -16.22 -6.06 -8.84
N ALA A 85 -14.98 -6.34 -9.26
CA ALA A 85 -13.90 -6.67 -8.34
C ALA A 85 -13.29 -5.38 -7.81
N PHE A 86 -13.50 -5.10 -6.53
CA PHE A 86 -13.20 -3.80 -5.93
C PHE A 86 -11.76 -3.68 -5.46
N TYR A 87 -11.25 -2.46 -5.52
CA TYR A 87 -10.00 -2.09 -4.87
C TYR A 87 -10.25 -1.67 -3.41
N PRO A 88 -9.33 -2.00 -2.48
CA PRO A 88 -9.49 -1.65 -1.08
C PRO A 88 -9.68 -0.14 -0.86
N ARG A 89 -10.62 0.20 0.03
CA ARG A 89 -10.84 1.59 0.47
C ARG A 89 -9.68 2.02 1.37
N ALA A 90 -9.11 3.20 1.16
CA ALA A 90 -8.43 3.95 2.23
C ALA A 90 -9.45 4.88 2.93
N ASN A 91 -9.27 5.15 4.23
CA ASN A 91 -10.13 6.06 4.97
C ASN A 91 -10.15 7.47 4.35
N VAL A 92 -11.29 8.13 4.46
CA VAL A 92 -11.68 9.32 3.69
C VAL A 92 -11.13 10.60 4.32
N GLY A 93 -10.23 11.27 3.61
CA GLY A 93 -10.03 12.72 3.65
C GLY A 93 -10.17 13.26 2.24
N ILE A 94 -11.22 14.03 1.96
CA ILE A 94 -11.35 14.76 0.67
C ILE A 94 -10.42 15.97 0.76
N LEU A 95 -9.26 15.86 0.15
CA LEU A 95 -8.41 17.00 -0.18
C LEU A 95 -8.19 16.91 -1.68
N GLY A 96 -8.51 17.96 -2.44
CA GLY A 96 -8.49 17.97 -3.91
C GLY A 96 -7.10 17.77 -4.56
N SER A 97 -7.03 17.94 -5.88
CA SER A 97 -5.83 17.83 -6.71
C SER A 97 -4.73 18.78 -6.21
N CYS A 98 -3.63 18.23 -5.68
CA CYS A 98 -2.53 19.01 -5.09
C CYS A 98 -1.30 19.11 -5.99
N PHE A 99 -1.32 18.52 -7.18
CA PHE A 99 -0.16 18.53 -8.08
C PHE A 99 -0.48 19.33 -9.34
N GLU A 100 0.24 20.44 -9.51
CA GLU A 100 0.27 21.22 -10.75
C GLU A 100 1.34 20.64 -11.68
N ARG A 101 1.09 20.69 -12.98
CA ARG A 101 2.03 20.27 -14.03
C ARG A 101 2.55 21.48 -14.77
N ASP A 102 3.86 21.55 -14.95
CA ASP A 102 4.54 22.67 -15.58
C ASP A 102 4.86 22.41 -17.06
N GLY A 103 4.25 21.37 -17.64
CA GLY A 103 4.45 20.96 -19.04
C GLY A 103 5.75 20.21 -19.29
N GLY A 104 6.42 19.74 -18.24
CA GLY A 104 7.61 18.89 -18.30
C GLY A 104 7.28 17.39 -18.38
N PRO A 105 8.32 16.52 -18.37
CA PRO A 105 8.14 15.09 -18.18
C PRO A 105 7.36 14.82 -16.89
N TRP A 106 6.47 13.85 -16.90
CA TRP A 106 5.56 13.61 -15.78
C TRP A 106 5.21 12.14 -15.58
N VAL A 107 4.68 11.84 -14.40
CA VAL A 107 4.23 10.51 -13.97
C VAL A 107 2.76 10.60 -13.60
N ALA A 108 1.94 9.71 -14.16
CA ALA A 108 0.55 9.57 -13.76
C ALA A 108 0.47 8.66 -12.53
N VAL A 109 -0.25 9.06 -11.49
CA VAL A 109 -0.53 8.24 -10.32
C VAL A 109 -2.04 8.00 -10.28
N VAL A 110 -2.46 6.74 -10.40
CA VAL A 110 -3.88 6.40 -10.36
C VAL A 110 -4.37 6.51 -8.90
N ASP A 111 -5.39 7.34 -8.72
CA ASP A 111 -5.95 7.67 -7.43
C ASP A 111 -7.26 6.93 -7.20
N VAL A 112 -7.20 5.92 -6.32
CA VAL A 112 -8.41 5.20 -5.88
C VAL A 112 -9.08 5.99 -4.75
N ARG A 113 -8.32 6.74 -3.91
CA ARG A 113 -8.72 7.66 -2.83
C ARG A 113 -7.52 8.52 -2.32
N GLY A 114 -7.74 9.83 -2.23
CA GLY A 114 -6.71 10.88 -2.26
C GLY A 114 -5.50 10.85 -1.32
N GLU A 115 -5.58 10.41 -0.06
CA GLU A 115 -4.41 10.56 0.83
C GLU A 115 -3.24 9.64 0.48
N ARG A 116 -3.51 8.35 0.24
CA ARG A 116 -2.46 7.36 -0.07
C ARG A 116 -1.83 7.64 -1.43
N SER A 117 -2.64 7.97 -2.44
CA SER A 117 -2.13 8.30 -3.77
C SER A 117 -1.37 9.64 -3.79
N LYS A 118 -1.68 10.58 -2.90
CA LYS A 118 -0.85 11.78 -2.68
C LYS A 118 0.50 11.46 -2.08
N GLU A 119 0.56 10.63 -1.06
CA GLU A 119 1.83 10.20 -0.49
C GLU A 119 2.70 9.51 -1.54
N VAL A 120 2.09 8.68 -2.40
CA VAL A 120 2.76 8.09 -3.57
C VAL A 120 3.23 9.17 -4.54
N GLY A 121 2.40 10.17 -4.85
CA GLY A 121 2.78 11.32 -5.69
C GLY A 121 3.95 12.13 -5.11
N PHE A 122 3.94 12.42 -3.80
CA PHE A 122 5.07 13.06 -3.12
C PHE A 122 6.32 12.19 -3.12
N THR A 123 6.16 10.87 -3.00
CA THR A 123 7.27 9.92 -3.12
C THR A 123 7.89 10.00 -4.52
N VAL A 124 7.07 10.07 -5.57
CA VAL A 124 7.52 10.27 -6.96
C VAL A 124 8.30 11.59 -7.11
N LEU A 125 7.75 12.70 -6.61
CA LEU A 125 8.40 14.01 -6.71
C LEU A 125 9.75 14.05 -5.98
N GLN A 126 9.83 13.44 -4.80
CA GLN A 126 11.07 13.41 -4.03
C GLN A 126 12.09 12.44 -4.60
N SER A 127 11.71 11.22 -4.99
CA SER A 127 12.67 10.27 -5.57
C SER A 127 13.19 10.71 -6.94
N SER A 128 12.52 11.67 -7.59
CA SER A 128 12.91 12.23 -8.88
C SER A 128 13.68 13.54 -8.81
N ASP A 129 13.99 14.07 -7.62
CA ASP A 129 14.58 15.42 -7.46
C ASP A 129 13.76 16.54 -8.13
N GLY A 130 12.45 16.34 -8.30
CA GLY A 130 11.59 17.28 -9.04
C GLY A 130 11.91 17.39 -10.54
N LEU A 131 12.65 16.43 -11.11
CA LEU A 131 12.88 16.37 -12.57
C LEU A 131 11.65 15.93 -13.36
N VAL A 132 10.66 15.34 -12.66
CA VAL A 132 9.38 14.97 -13.25
C VAL A 132 8.24 15.50 -12.38
N ASP A 133 7.16 15.90 -13.03
CA ASP A 133 5.91 16.24 -12.35
C ASP A 133 5.15 14.95 -11.97
N ALA A 134 4.23 15.07 -11.01
CA ALA A 134 3.25 14.03 -10.70
C ALA A 134 1.84 14.52 -11.07
N GLY A 135 1.03 13.70 -11.71
CA GLY A 135 -0.38 13.98 -12.00
C GLY A 135 -1.27 12.87 -11.45
N LEU A 136 -2.52 13.18 -11.07
CA LEU A 136 -3.47 12.19 -10.58
C LEU A 136 -4.47 11.80 -11.66
N ILE A 137 -4.76 10.50 -11.78
CA ILE A 137 -5.93 9.99 -12.49
C ILE A 137 -6.96 9.64 -11.42
N ASP A 138 -7.93 10.53 -11.18
CA ASP A 138 -8.90 10.42 -10.09
C ASP A 138 -10.04 9.46 -10.42
N LEU A 139 -10.00 8.23 -9.90
CA LEU A 139 -11.05 7.25 -10.13
C LEU A 139 -12.38 7.62 -9.44
N ALA A 140 -12.39 8.57 -8.51
CA ALA A 140 -13.63 9.08 -7.92
C ALA A 140 -14.39 9.98 -8.93
N GLU A 141 -13.69 10.80 -9.72
CA GLU A 141 -14.32 11.56 -10.81
C GLU A 141 -14.88 10.61 -11.88
N ILE A 142 -14.18 9.51 -12.15
CA ILE A 142 -14.69 8.46 -13.05
C ILE A 142 -15.92 7.78 -12.48
N HIS A 143 -15.93 7.51 -11.18
CA HIS A 143 -17.06 6.92 -10.48
C HIS A 143 -18.33 7.78 -10.61
N GLU A 144 -18.21 9.11 -10.62
CA GLU A 144 -19.36 10.01 -10.84
C GLU A 144 -19.98 9.87 -12.25
N ARG A 145 -19.20 9.41 -13.24
CA ARG A 145 -19.68 9.12 -14.60
C ARG A 145 -20.16 7.68 -14.78
N MET A 146 -19.87 6.78 -13.83
CA MET A 146 -20.29 5.39 -13.89
C MET A 146 -21.80 5.27 -13.59
N PRO A 147 -22.48 4.24 -14.14
CA PRO A 147 -23.84 3.93 -13.75
C PRO A 147 -23.95 3.79 -12.22
N ALA A 148 -24.98 4.39 -11.62
CA ALA A 148 -25.10 4.62 -10.16
C ALA A 148 -25.00 3.39 -9.24
N ARG A 149 -24.91 2.17 -9.79
CA ARG A 149 -24.80 0.91 -9.06
C ARG A 149 -23.38 0.34 -8.96
N VAL A 150 -22.39 0.90 -9.65
CA VAL A 150 -21.00 0.44 -9.54
C VAL A 150 -20.35 1.05 -8.29
N GLY A 151 -20.79 0.63 -7.09
CA GLY A 151 -20.58 1.34 -5.82
C GLY A 151 -19.14 1.63 -5.38
N LEU A 152 -18.12 0.92 -5.90
CA LEU A 152 -16.71 1.16 -5.56
C LEU A 152 -15.77 1.09 -6.76
N PRO A 153 -14.59 1.76 -6.66
CA PRO A 153 -13.54 1.64 -7.65
C PRO A 153 -13.21 0.18 -7.93
N SER A 154 -13.23 -0.18 -9.20
CA SER A 154 -13.10 -1.54 -9.72
C SER A 154 -12.28 -1.52 -11.00
N ASP A 155 -12.05 -2.69 -11.60
CA ASP A 155 -11.38 -2.79 -12.91
C ASP A 155 -12.06 -1.96 -13.99
N ALA A 156 -13.38 -1.78 -13.95
CA ALA A 156 -14.11 -0.91 -14.87
C ALA A 156 -13.68 0.56 -14.71
N HIS A 157 -13.47 1.02 -13.48
CA HIS A 157 -13.01 2.38 -13.20
C HIS A 157 -11.56 2.57 -13.65
N LEU A 158 -10.70 1.60 -13.34
CA LEU A 158 -9.31 1.61 -13.78
C LEU A 158 -9.24 1.63 -15.32
N LEU A 159 -10.01 0.78 -15.99
CA LEU A 159 -10.11 0.75 -17.45
C LEU A 159 -10.52 2.10 -18.00
N ALA A 160 -11.59 2.70 -17.45
CA ALA A 160 -12.06 4.01 -17.88
C ALA A 160 -11.00 5.10 -17.73
N GLY A 161 -10.27 5.13 -16.60
CA GLY A 161 -9.22 6.14 -16.36
C GLY A 161 -8.01 5.97 -17.27
N LEU A 162 -7.59 4.73 -17.51
CA LEU A 162 -6.52 4.45 -18.46
C LEU A 162 -6.95 4.74 -19.91
N CYS A 163 -8.23 4.57 -20.23
CA CYS A 163 -8.80 4.92 -21.53
C CYS A 163 -8.88 6.43 -21.76
N ASP A 164 -9.27 7.22 -20.76
CA ASP A 164 -9.22 8.68 -20.84
C ASP A 164 -7.78 9.15 -21.11
N LEU A 165 -6.80 8.60 -20.37
CA LEU A 165 -5.39 8.87 -20.63
C LEU A 165 -5.01 8.50 -22.07
N LEU A 166 -5.26 7.26 -22.49
CA LEU A 166 -4.87 6.80 -23.83
C LEU A 166 -5.54 7.63 -24.95
N GLN A 167 -6.81 8.00 -24.79
CA GLN A 167 -7.52 8.87 -25.72
C GLN A 167 -6.84 10.23 -25.85
N ASN A 168 -6.52 10.88 -24.73
CA ASN A 168 -5.85 12.19 -24.74
C ASN A 168 -4.47 12.13 -25.43
N LEU A 169 -3.75 11.02 -25.25
CA LEU A 169 -2.46 10.81 -25.91
C LEU A 169 -2.62 10.58 -27.42
N ASP A 170 -3.59 9.78 -27.85
CA ASP A 170 -3.86 9.51 -29.26
C ASP A 170 -4.36 10.77 -30.00
N ASP A 171 -5.14 11.62 -29.31
CA ASP A 171 -5.61 12.92 -29.84
C ASP A 171 -4.53 14.01 -29.82
N GLY A 172 -3.40 13.77 -29.15
CA GLY A 172 -2.32 14.74 -28.97
C GLY A 172 -2.70 15.94 -28.10
N THR A 173 -3.75 15.81 -27.27
CA THR A 173 -4.15 16.84 -26.31
C THR A 173 -3.27 16.84 -25.07
N GLU A 174 -2.54 15.75 -24.83
CA GLU A 174 -1.69 15.54 -23.67
C GLU A 174 -0.35 14.88 -24.05
N GLN A 175 0.72 15.21 -23.31
CA GLN A 175 2.01 14.54 -23.45
C GLN A 175 1.98 13.17 -22.74
N ALA A 176 2.58 12.15 -23.35
CA ALA A 176 2.71 10.83 -22.72
C ALA A 176 3.45 10.90 -21.37
N PRO A 177 2.88 10.31 -20.29
CA PRO A 177 3.62 10.16 -19.05
C PRO A 177 4.75 9.15 -19.24
N LEU A 178 5.85 9.34 -18.52
CA LEU A 178 6.95 8.37 -18.49
C LEU A 178 6.53 7.07 -17.81
N ALA A 179 5.70 7.17 -16.78
CA ALA A 179 5.13 6.04 -16.06
C ALA A 179 3.69 6.30 -15.60
N VAL A 180 2.92 5.22 -15.44
CA VAL A 180 1.63 5.20 -14.75
C VAL A 180 1.79 4.33 -13.50
N VAL A 181 1.63 4.92 -12.32
CA VAL A 181 1.71 4.25 -11.03
C VAL A 181 0.34 3.72 -10.65
N LEU A 182 0.28 2.43 -10.33
CA LEU A 182 -0.90 1.71 -9.87
C LEU A 182 -0.63 1.31 -8.40
N PRO A 183 -0.84 2.22 -7.42
CA PRO A 183 -0.40 2.06 -6.02
C PRO A 183 -1.30 1.15 -5.17
N PHE A 184 -2.13 0.34 -5.81
CA PHE A 184 -3.15 -0.46 -5.19
C PHE A 184 -3.16 -1.84 -5.83
N GLY A 185 -3.86 -2.76 -5.19
CA GLY A 185 -4.22 -3.99 -5.85
C GLY A 185 -5.35 -4.71 -5.17
N ARG A 186 -5.95 -5.64 -5.91
CA ARG A 186 -6.95 -6.59 -5.44
C ARG A 186 -6.46 -8.01 -5.70
N HIS A 187 -6.91 -8.97 -4.90
CA HIS A 187 -6.67 -10.37 -5.24
C HIS A 187 -7.45 -10.76 -6.49
N LEU A 188 -6.82 -11.61 -7.30
CA LEU A 188 -7.47 -12.30 -8.39
C LEU A 188 -7.93 -13.66 -7.89
N GLU A 189 -9.24 -13.90 -7.88
CA GLU A 189 -9.70 -15.25 -8.14
C GLU A 189 -9.38 -15.56 -9.61
N PRO A 190 -8.89 -16.78 -9.89
CA PRO A 190 -7.67 -17.05 -10.67
C PRO A 190 -7.43 -16.12 -11.85
N VAL A 191 -6.20 -15.58 -11.93
CA VAL A 191 -5.75 -14.68 -13.02
C VAL A 191 -6.09 -15.30 -14.37
N PRO A 192 -6.99 -14.69 -15.16
CA PRO A 192 -7.24 -15.15 -16.52
C PRO A 192 -5.96 -15.02 -17.35
N ASP A 193 -5.70 -16.02 -18.20
CA ASP A 193 -4.55 -16.00 -19.10
C ASP A 193 -4.85 -15.03 -20.25
N CYS A 194 -4.49 -13.76 -20.07
CA CYS A 194 -4.77 -12.69 -21.04
C CYS A 194 -4.03 -12.82 -22.39
N THR A 195 -3.52 -14.00 -22.74
CA THR A 195 -2.83 -14.31 -24.01
C THR A 195 -3.75 -14.46 -25.22
N THR A 196 -5.07 -14.59 -25.03
CA THR A 196 -6.07 -14.57 -26.12
C THR A 196 -7.29 -13.74 -25.74
N ASP A 197 -8.16 -13.37 -26.69
CA ASP A 197 -9.34 -12.48 -26.54
C ASP A 197 -10.34 -12.92 -25.44
N GLU A 198 -9.94 -12.77 -24.17
CA GLU A 198 -10.68 -13.21 -23.01
C GLU A 198 -11.59 -12.11 -22.47
N ALA A 199 -12.80 -12.53 -22.10
CA ALA A 199 -13.92 -11.70 -21.68
C ALA A 199 -13.81 -11.25 -20.21
N HIS A 200 -12.61 -10.85 -19.77
CA HIS A 200 -12.36 -10.29 -18.43
C HIS A 200 -11.91 -8.82 -18.53
N LEU A 201 -12.43 -7.95 -17.64
CA LEU A 201 -12.01 -6.54 -17.61
C LEU A 201 -10.52 -6.41 -17.28
N SER A 202 -9.97 -7.29 -16.44
CA SER A 202 -8.54 -7.31 -16.14
C SER A 202 -7.66 -7.48 -17.39
N CYS A 203 -8.11 -8.27 -18.37
CA CYS A 203 -7.42 -8.42 -19.65
C CYS A 203 -7.62 -7.21 -20.57
N GLN A 204 -8.73 -6.49 -20.45
CA GLN A 204 -8.93 -5.22 -21.15
C GLN A 204 -8.03 -4.12 -20.57
N VAL A 205 -7.89 -4.06 -19.24
CA VAL A 205 -6.91 -3.19 -18.57
C VAL A 205 -5.50 -3.51 -19.06
N ASP A 206 -5.08 -4.79 -19.04
CA ASP A 206 -3.76 -5.19 -19.55
C ASP A 206 -3.55 -4.80 -21.02
N ARG A 207 -4.59 -4.92 -21.87
CA ARG A 207 -4.54 -4.46 -23.27
C ARG A 207 -4.28 -2.96 -23.38
N VAL A 208 -4.92 -2.13 -22.55
CA VAL A 208 -4.68 -0.68 -22.53
C VAL A 208 -3.26 -0.38 -22.03
N LEU A 209 -2.79 -1.07 -20.99
CA LEU A 209 -1.40 -0.96 -20.51
C LEU A 209 -0.39 -1.35 -21.59
N ALA A 210 -0.66 -2.43 -22.34
CA ALA A 210 0.14 -2.86 -23.47
C ALA A 210 0.21 -1.77 -24.55
N ARG A 211 -0.91 -1.08 -24.82
CA ARG A 211 -0.98 -0.01 -25.81
C ARG A 211 -0.22 1.22 -25.38
N LEU A 212 -0.38 1.66 -24.13
CA LEU A 212 0.41 2.74 -23.51
C LEU A 212 1.92 2.46 -23.63
N ARG A 213 2.34 1.22 -23.30
CA ARG A 213 3.75 0.81 -23.41
C ARG A 213 4.26 0.81 -24.85
N THR A 214 3.52 0.19 -25.77
CA THR A 214 4.01 -0.05 -27.14
C THR A 214 3.88 1.16 -28.06
N THR A 215 2.91 2.04 -27.81
CA THR A 215 2.61 3.19 -28.67
C THR A 215 3.22 4.48 -28.12
N HIS A 216 3.13 4.66 -26.79
CA HIS A 216 3.51 5.90 -26.12
C HIS A 216 4.77 5.77 -25.27
N GLY A 217 5.32 4.55 -25.12
CA GLY A 217 6.52 4.31 -24.31
C GLY A 217 6.29 4.43 -22.79
N THR A 218 5.04 4.57 -22.35
CA THR A 218 4.67 4.70 -20.94
C THR A 218 4.79 3.38 -20.20
N VAL A 219 5.48 3.36 -19.06
CA VAL A 219 5.65 2.16 -18.24
C VAL A 219 4.58 2.08 -17.15
N ALA A 220 3.83 0.98 -17.08
CA ALA A 220 2.95 0.74 -15.94
C ALA A 220 3.76 0.18 -14.77
N VAL A 221 3.75 0.87 -13.64
CA VAL A 221 4.45 0.51 -12.39
C VAL A 221 3.40 0.21 -11.34
N ALA A 222 3.27 -1.06 -10.94
CA ALA A 222 2.21 -1.50 -10.06
C ALA A 222 2.75 -2.00 -8.73
N ALA A 223 2.07 -1.67 -7.64
CA ALA A 223 2.35 -2.25 -6.33
C ALA A 223 2.15 -3.77 -6.41
N ALA A 224 3.19 -4.55 -6.12
CA ALA A 224 3.15 -6.00 -6.26
C ALA A 224 2.04 -6.64 -5.40
N GLY A 225 1.71 -6.01 -4.27
CA GLY A 225 0.90 -6.57 -3.22
C GLY A 225 1.74 -6.70 -1.95
N ASP A 226 1.05 -6.85 -0.83
CA ASP A 226 1.67 -7.17 0.45
C ASP A 226 1.18 -8.58 0.86
N TYR A 227 1.77 -9.16 1.90
CA TYR A 227 1.41 -10.50 2.41
C TYR A 227 1.67 -11.66 1.44
N ARG A 228 2.75 -11.59 0.65
CA ARG A 228 3.27 -12.70 -0.18
C ARG A 228 2.37 -13.12 -1.34
N ALA A 229 1.33 -12.37 -1.64
CA ALA A 229 0.40 -12.67 -2.73
C ALA A 229 0.36 -11.52 -3.74
N THR A 230 0.67 -11.84 -4.99
CA THR A 230 0.62 -10.84 -6.06
C THR A 230 -0.81 -10.39 -6.30
N THR A 231 -1.01 -9.08 -6.43
CA THR A 231 -2.33 -8.48 -6.68
C THR A 231 -2.46 -7.95 -8.11
N PHE A 232 -3.69 -7.88 -8.63
CA PHE A 232 -3.97 -7.11 -9.84
C PHE A 232 -4.04 -5.62 -9.50
N PRO A 233 -3.43 -4.71 -10.28
CA PRO A 233 -2.91 -4.90 -11.64
C PRO A 233 -1.44 -5.34 -11.76
N ALA A 234 -0.70 -5.56 -10.66
CA ALA A 234 0.70 -5.99 -10.75
C ALA A 234 0.92 -7.38 -11.37
N SER A 235 -0.07 -8.26 -11.35
CA SER A 235 -0.02 -9.54 -12.06
C SER A 235 -0.24 -9.41 -13.59
N ALA A 236 -0.60 -8.24 -14.10
CA ALA A 236 -0.82 -8.03 -15.52
C ALA A 236 0.50 -8.14 -16.30
N PRO A 237 0.55 -8.86 -17.44
CA PRO A 237 1.77 -9.02 -18.25
C PRO A 237 2.45 -7.72 -18.69
N ASN A 238 1.70 -6.62 -18.78
CA ASN A 238 2.20 -5.31 -19.19
C ASN A 238 2.42 -4.34 -18.01
N ALA A 239 2.36 -4.82 -16.77
CA ALA A 239 2.70 -4.07 -15.57
C ALA A 239 4.01 -4.56 -14.95
N LEU A 240 4.86 -3.63 -14.51
CA LEU A 240 6.03 -3.93 -13.70
C LEU A 240 5.61 -4.01 -12.23
N ALA A 241 5.56 -5.21 -11.68
CA ALA A 241 5.31 -5.43 -10.26
C ALA A 241 6.50 -4.96 -9.42
N VAL A 242 6.26 -3.99 -8.52
CA VAL A 242 7.25 -3.45 -7.59
C VAL A 242 6.95 -3.88 -6.16
N GLY A 243 7.91 -4.56 -5.55
CA GLY A 243 7.86 -5.07 -4.20
C GLY A 243 8.72 -4.23 -3.26
N THR A 244 8.49 -4.42 -1.98
CA THR A 244 9.24 -3.77 -0.92
C THR A 244 10.63 -4.41 -0.79
N LEU A 245 11.67 -3.58 -0.79
CA LEU A 245 13.05 -3.98 -0.49
C LEU A 245 13.19 -4.35 0.99
N ASN A 246 13.95 -5.39 1.29
CA ASN A 246 14.39 -5.73 2.64
C ASN A 246 15.56 -4.82 3.06
N PRO A 247 15.36 -3.83 3.94
CA PRO A 247 16.40 -2.87 4.29
C PRO A 247 17.56 -3.52 5.08
N GLY A 248 17.26 -4.51 5.93
CA GLY A 248 18.25 -5.22 6.73
C GLY A 248 19.21 -6.03 5.87
N ARG A 249 18.68 -6.88 4.99
CA ARG A 249 19.51 -7.66 4.06
C ARG A 249 20.28 -6.78 3.08
N PHE A 250 19.68 -5.70 2.61
CA PHE A 250 20.36 -4.77 1.71
C PHE A 250 21.57 -4.11 2.39
N ARG A 251 21.44 -3.68 3.65
CA ARG A 251 22.55 -3.11 4.41
C ARG A 251 23.68 -4.11 4.68
N VAL A 252 23.33 -5.34 5.06
CA VAL A 252 24.33 -6.35 5.45
C VAL A 252 25.10 -6.89 4.25
N SER A 253 24.39 -7.16 3.15
CA SER A 253 24.97 -7.84 1.98
C SER A 253 25.29 -6.92 0.80
N GLY A 254 24.75 -5.70 0.77
CA GLY A 254 24.74 -4.82 -0.40
C GLY A 254 23.82 -5.31 -1.54
N GLY A 255 23.22 -6.50 -1.39
CA GLY A 255 22.35 -7.12 -2.37
C GLY A 255 20.88 -6.83 -2.10
N ALA A 256 20.12 -6.49 -3.14
CA ALA A 256 18.68 -6.34 -3.03
C ALA A 256 18.01 -7.69 -2.80
N ALA A 257 17.21 -7.76 -1.73
CA ALA A 257 16.33 -8.87 -1.43
C ALA A 257 14.94 -8.32 -1.19
N ALA A 258 13.92 -9.08 -1.57
CA ALA A 258 12.55 -8.74 -1.26
C ALA A 258 12.34 -8.79 0.26
N ALA A 259 11.59 -7.83 0.80
CA ALA A 259 11.05 -7.93 2.14
C ALA A 259 10.07 -9.10 2.18
N TRP A 260 9.94 -9.73 3.35
CA TRP A 260 9.15 -10.96 3.48
C TRP A 260 7.70 -10.82 3.03
N GLU A 261 7.08 -9.66 3.27
CA GLU A 261 5.70 -9.38 2.87
C GLU A 261 5.53 -9.21 1.36
N SER A 262 6.62 -9.01 0.62
CA SER A 262 6.55 -8.88 -0.82
C SER A 262 6.23 -10.22 -1.47
N PRO A 263 5.40 -10.25 -2.52
CA PRO A 263 5.12 -11.46 -3.28
C PRO A 263 6.40 -12.08 -3.85
N PRO A 264 6.50 -13.43 -3.82
CA PRO A 264 7.62 -14.11 -4.45
C PRO A 264 7.62 -13.86 -5.96
N GLY A 265 8.80 -13.74 -6.56
CA GLY A 265 8.94 -13.50 -7.99
C GLY A 265 8.75 -12.05 -8.43
N THR A 266 8.60 -11.11 -7.49
CA THR A 266 8.59 -9.68 -7.80
C THR A 266 9.93 -9.26 -8.40
N LEU A 267 9.90 -8.69 -9.61
CA LEU A 267 11.09 -8.40 -10.40
C LEU A 267 11.67 -7.02 -10.11
N ALA A 268 10.89 -6.07 -9.60
CA ALA A 268 11.38 -4.77 -9.18
C ALA A 268 11.31 -4.59 -7.67
N LEU A 269 12.39 -4.15 -7.05
CA LEU A 269 12.47 -3.88 -5.61
C LEU A 269 12.82 -2.43 -5.35
N ALA A 270 12.08 -1.82 -4.42
CA ALA A 270 12.32 -0.46 -3.97
C ALA A 270 12.00 -0.32 -2.48
N PRO A 271 12.58 0.65 -1.76
CA PRO A 271 12.20 0.91 -0.39
C PRO A 271 10.72 1.30 -0.32
N GLY A 272 9.96 0.51 0.44
CA GLY A 272 8.55 0.76 0.72
C GLY A 272 8.27 0.99 2.21
N ILE A 273 9.31 0.97 3.04
CA ILE A 273 9.25 1.10 4.50
C ILE A 273 10.15 2.28 4.90
N GLY A 274 9.70 3.09 5.86
CA GLY A 274 10.55 4.11 6.49
C GLY A 274 10.97 5.29 5.61
N LEU A 275 10.29 5.52 4.47
CA LEU A 275 10.71 6.52 3.47
C LEU A 275 10.82 7.95 4.01
N GLY A 276 9.96 8.36 4.96
CA GLY A 276 9.97 9.69 5.57
C GLY A 276 9.95 10.83 4.54
N LEU A 277 8.77 11.26 4.09
CA LEU A 277 8.58 12.26 3.05
C LEU A 277 8.65 13.69 3.61
N ASP A 278 9.43 14.56 2.96
CA ASP A 278 9.45 16.01 3.24
C ASP A 278 8.34 16.76 2.48
N LEU A 279 7.20 16.99 3.13
CA LEU A 279 6.08 17.71 2.51
C LEU A 279 6.23 19.24 2.51
N GLY A 280 7.40 19.77 2.90
CA GLY A 280 7.70 21.21 2.91
C GLY A 280 7.81 21.84 4.31
N ARG A 281 8.19 23.13 4.32
CA ARG A 281 8.77 23.89 5.44
C ARG A 281 7.97 23.99 6.76
N THR A 282 6.75 23.47 6.84
CA THR A 282 5.88 23.62 8.03
C THR A 282 5.35 22.32 8.62
N SER A 283 5.55 21.15 7.98
CA SER A 283 4.83 19.91 8.34
C SER A 283 5.68 18.78 8.91
N GLY A 284 7.00 18.95 9.05
CA GLY A 284 7.87 17.84 9.45
C GLY A 284 7.88 16.71 8.42
N LEU A 285 8.57 15.60 8.73
CA LEU A 285 8.57 14.42 7.86
C LEU A 285 7.29 13.62 8.06
N ARG A 286 6.59 13.30 6.97
CA ARG A 286 5.43 12.40 6.97
C ARG A 286 5.87 11.01 6.55
N VAL A 287 5.56 9.99 7.34
CA VAL A 287 5.88 8.60 6.98
C VAL A 287 4.68 8.01 6.23
N PRO A 288 4.83 7.61 4.95
CA PRO A 288 3.76 6.95 4.23
C PRO A 288 3.54 5.55 4.82
N PRO A 289 2.33 4.97 4.70
CA PRO A 289 2.07 3.59 5.09
C PRO A 289 3.09 2.64 4.45
N PRO A 290 3.68 1.73 5.23
CA PRO A 290 4.66 0.80 4.70
C PRO A 290 4.01 -0.15 3.68
N GLY A 291 4.75 -0.49 2.63
CA GLY A 291 4.36 -1.53 1.67
C GLY A 291 4.70 -1.23 0.23
N SER A 292 4.27 -2.14 -0.64
CA SER A 292 4.57 -2.13 -2.07
C SER A 292 4.03 -0.89 -2.81
N ALA A 293 2.99 -0.22 -2.30
CA ALA A 293 2.48 1.04 -2.84
C ALA A 293 3.51 2.17 -2.79
N ALA A 294 4.16 2.34 -1.64
CA ALA A 294 5.21 3.33 -1.45
C ALA A 294 6.45 2.97 -2.27
N ALA A 295 6.80 1.67 -2.33
CA ALA A 295 7.87 1.16 -3.18
C ALA A 295 7.61 1.46 -4.67
N ALA A 296 6.39 1.26 -5.16
CA ALA A 296 6.00 1.57 -6.54
C ALA A 296 6.14 3.06 -6.85
N GLY A 297 5.71 3.95 -5.95
CA GLY A 297 5.91 5.40 -6.07
C GLY A 297 7.38 5.79 -6.12
N PHE A 298 8.18 5.29 -5.18
CA PHE A 298 9.62 5.53 -5.15
C PHE A 298 10.29 5.08 -6.45
N PHE A 299 10.02 3.86 -6.88
CA PHE A 299 10.57 3.28 -8.09
C PHE A 299 10.19 4.07 -9.34
N ALA A 300 8.90 4.45 -9.46
CA ALA A 300 8.41 5.20 -10.61
C ALA A 300 9.06 6.58 -10.73
N GLY A 301 9.22 7.32 -9.63
CA GLY A 301 9.92 8.60 -9.65
C GLY A 301 11.39 8.45 -10.01
N TRP A 302 12.08 7.46 -9.45
CA TRP A 302 13.50 7.22 -9.74
C TRP A 302 13.74 6.80 -11.19
N LEU A 303 12.94 5.86 -11.70
CA LEU A 303 12.97 5.43 -13.09
C LEU A 303 12.68 6.63 -14.01
N SER A 304 11.62 7.38 -13.74
CA SER A 304 11.20 8.49 -14.60
C SER A 304 12.22 9.62 -14.62
N ALA A 305 12.87 9.94 -13.50
CA ALA A 305 13.99 10.87 -13.48
C ALA A 305 15.18 10.39 -14.31
N THR A 306 15.51 9.10 -14.23
CA THR A 306 16.58 8.49 -15.05
C THR A 306 16.28 8.63 -16.55
N LEU A 307 15.02 8.43 -16.94
CA LEU A 307 14.55 8.60 -18.32
C LEU A 307 14.56 10.08 -18.74
N ALA A 308 14.05 10.97 -17.90
CA ALA A 308 13.96 12.42 -18.15
C ALA A 308 15.35 13.07 -18.29
N ALA A 309 16.34 12.60 -17.53
CA ALA A 309 17.73 13.04 -17.64
C ALA A 309 18.40 12.64 -18.97
N GLY A 310 17.76 11.77 -19.77
CA GLY A 310 18.25 11.33 -21.08
C GLY A 310 19.49 10.43 -21.03
N ALA A 311 19.86 9.96 -19.83
CA ALA A 311 21.06 9.15 -19.62
C ALA A 311 20.87 7.67 -19.99
N TRP A 312 19.62 7.21 -20.01
CA TRP A 312 19.25 5.88 -20.45
C TRP A 312 17.93 5.90 -21.23
N GLN A 313 17.88 5.16 -22.33
CA GLN A 313 16.66 4.96 -23.12
C GLN A 313 16.33 3.46 -23.16
N PRO A 314 15.21 3.02 -22.56
CA PRO A 314 14.77 1.65 -22.65
C PRO A 314 14.49 1.28 -24.10
N PRO A 315 14.81 0.04 -24.53
CA PRO A 315 14.17 -0.50 -25.71
C PRO A 315 12.65 -0.53 -25.50
N VAL A 316 11.88 -0.21 -26.53
CA VAL A 316 10.42 -0.40 -26.56
C VAL A 316 10.14 -1.73 -27.26
N PRO A 317 9.41 -2.68 -26.63
CA PRO A 317 8.79 -2.59 -25.31
C PRO A 317 9.79 -2.70 -24.16
N PHE A 318 9.47 -2.00 -23.06
CA PHE A 318 10.26 -1.97 -21.83
C PHE A 318 10.47 -3.39 -21.25
N PRO A 319 11.67 -3.74 -20.75
CA PRO A 319 11.97 -5.08 -20.28
C PRO A 319 11.33 -5.36 -18.91
N LEU A 320 10.11 -5.91 -18.92
CA LEU A 320 9.36 -6.26 -17.70
C LEU A 320 9.86 -7.53 -17.01
N SER A 321 10.58 -8.41 -17.73
CA SER A 321 11.12 -9.66 -17.19
C SER A 321 12.47 -9.51 -16.50
N SER A 322 13.07 -8.32 -16.54
CA SER A 322 14.39 -8.06 -15.96
C SER A 322 14.28 -7.75 -14.46
N ALA A 323 15.33 -8.06 -13.71
CA ALA A 323 15.42 -7.75 -12.30
C ALA A 323 15.84 -6.29 -12.10
N TRP A 324 14.97 -5.50 -11.46
CA TRP A 324 15.20 -4.11 -11.12
C TRP A 324 15.45 -3.95 -9.63
N ALA A 325 16.55 -3.28 -9.28
CA ALA A 325 16.89 -3.11 -7.87
C ALA A 325 17.83 -1.92 -7.66
N PRO A 326 17.82 -1.32 -6.46
CA PRO A 326 18.89 -0.44 -6.05
C PRO A 326 20.21 -1.19 -5.93
N ARG A 327 21.32 -0.48 -6.14
CA ARG A 327 22.66 -0.89 -5.76
C ARG A 327 23.37 0.27 -5.09
N GLN A 328 24.15 -0.03 -4.06
CA GLN A 328 25.03 0.95 -3.44
C GLN A 328 26.33 1.07 -4.24
N GLU A 329 26.72 2.31 -4.56
CA GLU A 329 27.99 2.65 -5.19
C GLU A 329 28.72 3.73 -4.40
N ALA A 330 29.96 4.04 -4.78
CA ALA A 330 30.76 5.06 -4.10
C ALA A 330 30.13 6.47 -4.15
N GLN A 331 29.29 6.74 -5.15
CA GLN A 331 28.67 8.06 -5.37
C GLN A 331 27.27 8.19 -4.73
N GLY A 332 26.71 7.10 -4.21
CA GLY A 332 25.33 7.06 -3.73
C GLY A 332 24.64 5.75 -4.14
N PHE A 333 23.32 5.78 -4.26
CA PHE A 333 22.54 4.67 -4.77
C PHE A 333 22.28 4.86 -6.26
N VAL A 334 22.15 3.75 -6.96
CA VAL A 334 21.91 3.71 -8.40
C VAL A 334 20.83 2.69 -8.71
N LEU A 335 20.00 2.97 -9.71
CA LEU A 335 19.05 1.99 -10.21
C LEU A 335 19.78 1.00 -11.11
N THR A 336 19.55 -0.28 -10.91
CA THR A 336 20.15 -1.34 -11.74
C THR A 336 19.09 -2.14 -12.49
N LEU A 337 19.50 -2.62 -13.65
CA LEU A 337 18.78 -3.55 -14.49
C LEU A 337 19.62 -4.82 -14.66
N ASP A 338 19.13 -5.96 -14.19
CA ASP A 338 19.86 -7.23 -14.19
C ASP A 338 21.27 -7.09 -13.56
N GLY A 339 21.37 -6.26 -12.52
CA GLY A 339 22.61 -5.95 -11.80
C GLY A 339 23.54 -4.94 -12.50
N VAL A 340 23.18 -4.45 -13.69
CA VAL A 340 23.92 -3.40 -14.43
C VAL A 340 23.36 -2.03 -14.06
N SER A 341 24.23 -1.12 -13.61
CA SER A 341 23.83 0.25 -13.27
C SER A 341 23.35 1.02 -14.47
N LEU A 342 22.23 1.73 -14.29
CA LEU A 342 21.68 2.62 -15.28
C LEU A 342 22.40 3.98 -15.19
N PRO A 343 23.05 4.44 -16.27
CA PRO A 343 23.70 5.74 -16.29
C PRO A 343 22.72 6.86 -15.92
N GLY A 344 23.20 7.83 -15.14
CA GLY A 344 22.42 9.01 -14.75
C GLY A 344 21.25 8.73 -13.80
N SER A 345 21.24 7.58 -13.11
CA SER A 345 20.26 7.28 -12.06
C SER A 345 20.72 7.68 -10.66
N HIS A 346 21.72 8.56 -10.53
CA HIS A 346 22.10 9.12 -9.23
C HIS A 346 21.30 10.39 -8.97
N PHE A 347 20.39 10.35 -8.00
CA PHE A 347 19.56 11.48 -7.60
C PHE A 347 19.62 11.64 -6.08
N VAL A 348 19.75 12.89 -5.63
CA VAL A 348 19.88 13.24 -4.21
C VAL A 348 18.64 12.81 -3.44
N GLY A 349 17.46 13.01 -4.02
CA GLY A 349 16.18 12.67 -3.41
C GLY A 349 15.95 11.17 -3.33
N ALA A 350 16.32 10.40 -4.36
CA ALA A 350 16.36 8.95 -4.29
C ALA A 350 17.33 8.46 -3.21
N ASP A 351 18.52 9.05 -3.12
CA ASP A 351 19.51 8.74 -2.10
C ASP A 351 19.00 9.04 -0.69
N LEU A 352 18.39 10.20 -0.47
CA LEU A 352 17.84 10.60 0.83
C LEU A 352 16.72 9.67 1.26
N LEU A 353 15.78 9.35 0.37
CA LEU A 353 14.70 8.42 0.65
C LEU A 353 15.20 6.99 0.87
N MET A 354 16.22 6.55 0.13
CA MET A 354 16.88 5.27 0.36
C MET A 354 17.54 5.24 1.75
N LEU A 355 18.33 6.24 2.09
CA LEU A 355 18.96 6.33 3.40
C LEU A 355 17.93 6.34 4.54
N ARG A 356 16.81 7.03 4.39
CA ARG A 356 15.69 6.99 5.35
C ARG A 356 15.07 5.60 5.44
N GLY A 357 14.76 4.97 4.30
CA GLY A 357 14.19 3.62 4.26
C GLY A 357 15.13 2.53 4.79
N LEU A 358 16.45 2.74 4.72
CA LEU A 358 17.46 1.89 5.34
C LEU A 358 17.69 2.18 6.84
N GLY A 359 17.04 3.23 7.36
CA GLY A 359 17.22 3.69 8.74
C GLY A 359 18.58 4.36 9.00
N LEU A 360 19.25 4.85 7.96
CA LEU A 360 20.57 5.50 8.04
C LEU A 360 20.47 7.03 8.19
N LEU A 361 19.29 7.60 7.95
CA LEU A 361 18.99 9.00 8.27
C LEU A 361 17.81 9.05 9.25
N PRO A 362 17.91 9.86 10.31
CA PRO A 362 16.83 9.99 11.27
C PRO A 362 15.61 10.62 10.58
N VAL A 363 14.47 9.94 10.66
CA VAL A 363 13.18 10.58 10.47
C VAL A 363 12.91 11.35 11.76
N THR A 364 13.16 12.66 11.78
CA THR A 364 12.90 13.50 12.95
C THR A 364 11.40 13.62 13.19
N SER A 365 10.78 12.61 13.80
CA SER A 365 9.65 12.85 14.70
C SER A 365 10.22 13.44 15.99
N THR A 366 9.57 14.48 16.52
CA THR A 366 9.93 14.98 17.85
C THR A 366 9.83 13.83 18.85
N PRO A 367 10.90 13.53 19.63
CA PRO A 367 10.85 12.45 20.60
C PRO A 367 9.72 12.72 21.60
N VAL A 368 8.94 11.68 21.92
CA VAL A 368 8.15 11.67 23.15
C VAL A 368 9.05 11.10 24.24
N PRO A 369 9.52 11.91 25.21
CA PRO A 369 10.28 11.41 26.34
C PRO A 369 9.30 10.78 27.34
N SER A 370 8.77 9.60 27.01
CA SER A 370 7.92 8.83 27.93
C SER A 370 8.46 7.42 28.11
N ALA A 371 8.39 6.93 29.35
CA ALA A 371 8.55 5.51 29.63
C ALA A 371 7.56 4.70 28.77
N PRO A 372 7.90 3.47 28.36
CA PRO A 372 6.98 2.66 27.57
C PRO A 372 5.66 2.49 28.31
N ASP A 373 4.54 2.61 27.59
CA ASP A 373 3.21 2.37 28.17
C ASP A 373 3.06 0.89 28.57
N TRP A 374 3.72 0.01 27.80
CA TRP A 374 3.68 -1.44 27.96
C TRP A 374 5.05 -2.05 27.71
N SER A 375 5.39 -3.10 28.47
CA SER A 375 6.61 -3.89 28.28
C SER A 375 6.24 -5.36 28.13
N LEU A 376 6.72 -5.96 27.05
CA LEU A 376 6.52 -7.36 26.69
C LEU A 376 7.87 -8.08 26.64
N ALA A 377 7.87 -9.39 26.88
CA ALA A 377 9.07 -10.22 26.76
C ALA A 377 8.88 -11.26 25.66
N LEU A 378 9.88 -11.46 24.82
CA LEU A 378 9.90 -12.57 23.88
C LEU A 378 9.93 -13.90 24.64
N THR A 379 9.03 -14.82 24.24
CA THR A 379 9.11 -16.19 24.71
C THR A 379 10.08 -16.98 23.82
N GLU A 380 10.76 -17.99 24.40
CA GLU A 380 11.60 -18.92 23.61
C GLU A 380 10.77 -19.81 22.66
N GLU A 381 9.44 -19.79 22.80
CA GLU A 381 8.52 -20.59 22.00
C GLU A 381 8.25 -19.93 20.65
N ALA A 382 9.02 -20.35 19.65
CA ALA A 382 8.66 -20.11 18.26
C ALA A 382 7.33 -20.82 17.95
N VAL A 383 6.36 -20.05 17.48
CA VAL A 383 5.11 -20.59 16.98
C VAL A 383 5.30 -20.84 15.50
N SER A 384 5.11 -22.09 15.09
CA SER A 384 4.89 -22.38 13.68
C SER A 384 3.76 -21.49 13.22
N LEU A 385 3.98 -20.69 12.17
CA LEU A 385 2.89 -20.04 11.44
C LEU A 385 1.79 -21.09 11.31
N PRO A 386 0.57 -20.86 11.84
CA PRO A 386 -0.47 -21.85 11.69
C PRO A 386 -0.60 -22.18 10.22
N ASP A 387 -0.89 -23.45 9.92
CA ASP A 387 -1.22 -23.89 8.57
C ASP A 387 -2.07 -22.79 7.91
N GLN A 388 -1.75 -22.45 6.65
CA GLN A 388 -2.36 -21.41 5.81
C GLN A 388 -3.91 -21.47 5.68
N THR A 389 -4.54 -22.34 6.48
CA THR A 389 -5.96 -22.61 6.71
C THR A 389 -6.68 -21.60 7.61
N LEU A 390 -5.99 -20.91 8.53
CA LEU A 390 -6.53 -19.62 8.97
C LEU A 390 -6.35 -18.71 7.76
N PRO A 391 -7.42 -18.18 7.15
CA PRO A 391 -7.23 -17.18 6.12
C PRO A 391 -6.39 -16.09 6.77
N SER A 392 -5.14 -15.97 6.34
CA SER A 392 -4.57 -14.65 6.23
C SER A 392 -5.61 -13.93 5.39
N LEU A 393 -6.45 -13.12 6.04
CA LEU A 393 -7.52 -12.37 5.40
C LEU A 393 -6.80 -11.21 4.69
N ILE A 394 -5.94 -11.60 3.77
CA ILE A 394 -5.33 -10.80 2.74
C ILE A 394 -6.50 -10.62 1.79
N ALA A 395 -7.17 -9.51 2.01
CA ALA A 395 -8.60 -9.49 1.91
C ALA A 395 -9.12 -9.79 0.50
N SER A 396 -9.95 -10.82 0.42
CA SER A 396 -11.09 -10.83 -0.48
C SER A 396 -12.06 -9.77 0.03
N PHE A 397 -11.80 -8.52 -0.34
CA PHE A 397 -12.56 -7.35 0.08
C PHE A 397 -13.98 -7.40 -0.51
N THR A 398 -14.95 -7.91 0.26
CA THR A 398 -16.37 -7.59 0.04
C THR A 398 -16.69 -6.24 0.68
N ASP A 399 -17.74 -5.56 0.19
CA ASP A 399 -18.22 -4.23 0.63
C ASP A 399 -18.48 -4.06 2.14
N GLU A 400 -18.40 -5.14 2.92
CA GLU A 400 -18.74 -5.18 4.34
C GLU A 400 -17.53 -4.95 5.27
N TRP A 401 -16.29 -5.06 4.78
CA TRP A 401 -15.11 -5.05 5.65
C TRP A 401 -14.40 -3.69 5.64
N PRO A 402 -14.19 -3.03 6.81
CA PRO A 402 -13.46 -1.76 6.88
C PRO A 402 -11.99 -1.92 6.42
N PRO A 403 -11.28 -0.82 6.09
CA PRO A 403 -9.85 -0.91 5.88
C PRO A 403 -9.15 -1.50 7.10
N LEU A 404 -8.15 -2.35 6.85
CA LEU A 404 -7.28 -2.84 7.92
C LEU A 404 -6.68 -1.67 8.70
N PRO A 405 -6.53 -1.82 10.03
CA PRO A 405 -5.89 -0.81 10.85
C PRO A 405 -4.47 -0.51 10.36
N VAL A 406 -4.14 0.77 10.21
CA VAL A 406 -2.78 1.19 9.91
C VAL A 406 -2.08 1.43 11.24
N VAL A 407 -1.40 0.40 11.75
CA VAL A 407 -0.38 0.61 12.78
C VAL A 407 0.87 1.08 12.03
N LEU A 408 1.46 2.21 12.43
CA LEU A 408 2.68 2.75 11.83
C LEU A 408 3.82 2.67 12.86
N PRO A 409 4.31 1.47 13.19
CA PRO A 409 5.39 1.33 14.15
C PRO A 409 6.68 1.89 13.54
N CYS A 410 7.15 3.00 14.09
CA CYS A 410 8.48 3.54 13.77
C CYS A 410 9.50 2.89 14.71
N VAL A 411 10.64 2.39 14.19
CA VAL A 411 11.73 1.86 15.03
C VAL A 411 13.14 2.21 14.55
N PRO A 412 14.01 2.63 15.48
CA PRO A 412 13.71 3.48 16.64
C PRO A 412 13.27 4.88 16.21
N CYS A 413 12.37 5.48 16.99
CA CYS A 413 12.42 6.92 17.22
C CYS A 413 13.64 7.18 18.14
N ALA A 414 14.49 8.13 17.76
CA ALA A 414 15.87 8.24 18.23
C ALA A 414 16.10 8.11 19.77
N ASN A 415 17.23 7.49 20.08
CA ASN A 415 17.84 7.23 21.39
C ASN A 415 17.63 8.32 22.45
N SER A 416 17.04 7.94 23.59
CA SER A 416 17.32 8.57 24.88
C SER A 416 18.35 7.74 25.62
N ARG A 417 19.65 7.97 25.35
CA ARG A 417 20.62 7.89 26.43
C ARG A 417 20.57 9.26 27.10
N PRO A 418 20.11 9.38 28.36
CA PRO A 418 20.12 10.67 29.02
C PRO A 418 21.58 11.13 29.16
N ASP A 419 21.91 12.27 28.55
CA ASP A 419 23.16 13.03 28.76
C ASP A 419 23.38 13.46 30.24
N SER A 420 22.56 12.98 31.15
CA SER A 420 22.59 13.23 32.58
C SER A 420 22.76 11.96 33.42
N ALA A 421 23.43 10.92 32.91
CA ALA A 421 24.09 9.99 33.82
C ALA A 421 25.37 10.67 34.35
N PRO A 422 25.49 10.93 35.66
CA PRO A 422 26.70 11.50 36.22
C PRO A 422 27.89 10.58 35.89
N PRO A 423 29.12 11.11 35.70
CA PRO A 423 30.31 10.31 35.42
C PRO A 423 30.61 9.45 36.65
N GLY A 424 30.03 8.25 36.68
CA GLY A 424 29.93 7.41 37.86
C GLY A 424 30.05 5.94 37.50
N ASN A 425 31.27 5.46 37.67
CA ASN A 425 31.74 4.08 37.62
C ASN A 425 31.82 3.38 36.25
N PRO A 426 33.00 2.86 35.85
CA PRO A 426 33.07 1.83 34.83
C PRO A 426 32.27 0.62 35.35
N GLN A 427 31.15 0.34 34.70
CA GLN A 427 30.41 -0.88 34.95
C GLN A 427 31.36 -2.06 34.73
N THR A 428 31.50 -2.87 35.77
CA THR A 428 31.89 -4.27 35.68
C THR A 428 31.21 -4.91 34.46
N PRO A 429 31.86 -5.82 33.71
CA PRO A 429 31.22 -6.60 32.65
C PRO A 429 30.18 -7.52 33.30
N GLY A 430 29.02 -6.95 33.60
CA GLY A 430 27.83 -7.63 34.07
C GLY A 430 27.19 -8.33 32.88
N THR A 431 26.59 -9.46 33.17
CA THR A 431 25.66 -10.20 32.30
C THR A 431 24.65 -9.24 31.69
N GLY A 432 24.98 -8.67 30.54
CA GLY A 432 24.20 -7.61 29.90
C GLY A 432 22.91 -8.22 29.36
N GLU A 433 21.80 -7.97 30.05
CA GLU A 433 20.50 -8.21 29.43
C GLU A 433 20.40 -7.32 28.19
N PRO A 434 19.98 -7.87 27.03
CA PRO A 434 19.87 -7.10 25.80
C PRO A 434 18.91 -5.92 26.00
N GLU A 435 19.27 -4.76 25.44
CA GLU A 435 18.42 -3.57 25.53
C GLU A 435 17.05 -3.82 24.87
N PRO A 436 15.94 -3.35 25.48
CA PRO A 436 14.61 -3.53 24.91
C PRO A 436 14.44 -2.76 23.60
N LEU A 437 13.77 -3.39 22.64
CA LEU A 437 13.28 -2.74 21.43
C LEU A 437 12.08 -1.84 21.77
N ILE A 438 12.21 -0.53 21.66
CA ILE A 438 11.12 0.42 21.89
C ILE A 438 10.47 0.82 20.57
N LEU A 439 9.18 0.51 20.42
CA LEU A 439 8.35 0.86 19.28
C LEU A 439 7.53 2.11 19.60
N ASP A 440 7.62 3.14 18.76
CA ASP A 440 6.76 4.31 18.84
C ASP A 440 5.47 4.05 18.04
N LEU A 441 4.34 4.09 18.74
CA LEU A 441 3.00 3.88 18.23
C LEU A 441 2.16 5.16 18.30
N SER A 442 2.75 6.32 18.64
CA SER A 442 2.03 7.59 18.82
C SER A 442 1.30 8.10 17.57
N GLN A 443 1.72 7.65 16.38
CA GLN A 443 1.04 7.94 15.10
C GLN A 443 0.07 6.83 14.67
N SER A 444 -0.04 5.75 15.46
CA SER A 444 -0.98 4.66 15.17
C SER A 444 -2.40 5.11 15.50
N GLY A 445 -3.33 4.85 14.57
CA GLY A 445 -4.75 5.09 14.79
C GLY A 445 -5.41 3.96 15.58
N SER A 446 -6.67 4.17 15.99
CA SER A 446 -7.48 3.06 16.50
C SER A 446 -7.70 2.02 15.40
N VAL A 447 -7.84 0.77 15.82
CA VAL A 447 -8.05 -0.35 14.90
C VAL A 447 -9.48 -0.33 14.32
N GLY A 448 -10.35 0.55 14.83
CA GLY A 448 -11.75 0.69 14.45
C GLY A 448 -12.66 -0.24 15.24
N THR A 449 -13.92 0.15 15.44
CA THR A 449 -14.90 -0.56 16.29
C THR A 449 -15.31 -1.94 15.78
N PHE A 450 -14.89 -2.31 14.57
CA PHE A 450 -15.28 -3.54 13.90
C PHE A 450 -14.29 -4.68 14.10
N TYR A 451 -13.10 -4.36 14.63
CA TYR A 451 -12.02 -5.30 14.82
C TYR A 451 -11.72 -5.45 16.30
N GLN A 452 -11.42 -6.68 16.69
CA GLN A 452 -10.89 -6.99 18.01
C GLN A 452 -9.47 -7.51 17.83
N VAL A 453 -8.49 -6.91 18.51
CA VAL A 453 -7.14 -7.50 18.59
C VAL A 453 -7.22 -8.70 19.55
N LEU A 454 -6.88 -9.89 19.09
CA LEU A 454 -6.89 -11.14 19.84
C LEU A 454 -5.51 -11.50 20.39
N GLU A 455 -4.45 -11.18 19.65
CA GLU A 455 -3.07 -11.50 20.05
C GLU A 455 -2.09 -10.57 19.35
N LEU A 456 -0.99 -10.25 20.04
CA LEU A 456 0.17 -9.57 19.52
C LEU A 456 1.40 -10.50 19.58
N ALA A 457 2.13 -10.59 18.48
CA ALA A 457 3.34 -11.38 18.32
C ALA A 457 4.42 -10.58 17.58
N LEU A 458 5.67 -11.07 17.62
CA LEU A 458 6.77 -10.51 16.85
C LEU A 458 7.25 -11.53 15.82
N ARG A 459 7.43 -11.11 14.58
CA ARG A 459 8.07 -11.91 13.53
C ARG A 459 9.51 -11.48 13.33
N VAL A 460 10.41 -12.45 13.26
CA VAL A 460 11.82 -12.29 12.86
C VAL A 460 12.06 -13.19 11.65
N ASP A 461 12.24 -12.56 10.49
CA ASP A 461 12.31 -13.19 9.17
C ASP A 461 11.09 -14.12 8.93
N ASP A 462 11.30 -15.43 8.85
CA ASP A 462 10.23 -16.42 8.63
C ASP A 462 9.63 -17.00 9.93
N VAL A 463 10.10 -16.58 11.10
CA VAL A 463 9.69 -17.16 12.39
C VAL A 463 8.84 -16.17 13.19
N VAL A 464 7.70 -16.64 13.73
CA VAL A 464 6.83 -15.86 14.61
C VAL A 464 7.06 -16.30 16.06
N TYR A 465 7.31 -15.33 16.93
CA TYR A 465 7.52 -15.50 18.35
C TYR A 465 6.35 -14.88 19.12
N ARG A 466 5.86 -15.58 20.13
CA ARG A 466 4.87 -15.01 21.04
C ARG A 466 5.55 -14.01 21.96
N LEU A 467 4.77 -13.02 22.36
CA LEU A 467 5.15 -12.07 23.39
C LEU A 467 4.44 -12.46 24.68
N ASP A 468 5.17 -12.61 25.78
CA ASP A 468 4.60 -12.71 27.11
C ASP A 468 3.84 -11.41 27.42
N GLY A 469 2.56 -11.54 27.79
CA GLY A 469 1.61 -10.43 27.85
C GLY A 469 0.98 -10.01 26.52
N GLY A 470 1.38 -10.61 25.38
CA GLY A 470 0.82 -10.32 24.05
C GLY A 470 -0.65 -10.71 23.87
N SER A 471 -1.23 -11.44 24.84
CA SER A 471 -2.67 -11.74 24.92
C SER A 471 -3.37 -11.04 26.08
N ASP A 472 -2.74 -10.06 26.74
CA ASP A 472 -3.35 -9.31 27.85
C ASP A 472 -4.56 -8.50 27.34
N PRO A 473 -5.79 -8.77 27.84
CA PRO A 473 -6.99 -8.07 27.39
C PRO A 473 -6.91 -6.54 27.51
N ALA A 474 -6.18 -6.00 28.49
CA ALA A 474 -6.04 -4.56 28.68
C ALA A 474 -5.14 -3.94 27.60
N LEU A 475 -4.02 -4.59 27.27
CA LEU A 475 -3.17 -4.20 26.15
C LEU A 475 -3.93 -4.28 24.82
N LEU A 476 -4.59 -5.40 24.56
CA LEU A 476 -5.33 -5.63 23.32
C LEU A 476 -6.44 -4.60 23.13
N THR A 477 -7.15 -4.24 24.20
CA THR A 477 -8.13 -3.15 24.19
C THR A 477 -7.47 -1.81 23.90
N ALA A 478 -6.35 -1.50 24.57
CA ALA A 478 -5.63 -0.25 24.37
C ALA A 478 -5.11 -0.09 22.92
N LEU A 479 -4.59 -1.17 22.32
CA LEU A 479 -4.20 -1.23 20.92
C LEU A 479 -5.41 -1.04 19.99
N THR A 480 -6.52 -1.71 20.29
CA THR A 480 -7.78 -1.56 19.53
C THR A 480 -8.25 -0.11 19.53
N ASP A 481 -8.16 0.56 20.68
CA ASP A 481 -8.56 1.95 20.85
C ASP A 481 -7.53 2.97 20.32
N GLY A 482 -6.34 2.52 19.91
CA GLY A 482 -5.25 3.40 19.45
C GLY A 482 -4.68 4.27 20.56
N THR A 483 -4.71 3.79 21.81
CA THR A 483 -4.28 4.55 23.00
C THR A 483 -2.87 4.20 23.47
N VAL A 484 -2.25 3.18 22.87
CA VAL A 484 -0.84 2.83 23.13
C VAL A 484 0.05 3.77 22.32
N SER A 485 0.85 4.57 23.01
CA SER A 485 1.81 5.48 22.39
C SER A 485 3.18 4.84 22.21
N SER A 486 3.53 3.85 23.05
CA SER A 486 4.82 3.17 22.99
C SER A 486 4.76 1.74 23.53
N LEU A 487 5.57 0.86 22.94
CA LEU A 487 5.66 -0.56 23.32
C LEU A 487 7.12 -1.01 23.41
N ALA A 488 7.52 -1.57 24.54
CA ALA A 488 8.85 -2.17 24.72
C ALA A 488 8.81 -3.70 24.53
N ILE A 489 9.75 -4.25 23.78
CA ILE A 489 9.93 -5.69 23.60
C ILE A 489 11.32 -6.08 24.11
N THR A 490 11.37 -6.93 25.13
CA THR A 490 12.60 -7.45 25.76
C THR A 490 12.90 -8.88 25.30
N GLY A 491 14.14 -9.33 25.48
CA GLY A 491 14.54 -10.71 25.13
C GLY A 491 14.85 -10.94 23.65
N LEU A 492 14.79 -9.89 22.82
CA LEU A 492 15.33 -9.93 21.46
C LEU A 492 16.81 -9.57 21.52
N ASP A 493 17.68 -10.43 21.00
CA ASP A 493 19.03 -10.01 20.64
C ASP A 493 18.95 -9.20 19.33
N LEU A 494 18.60 -7.92 19.46
CA LEU A 494 18.43 -7.01 18.34
C LEU A 494 19.76 -6.81 17.59
N GLU A 495 20.88 -6.83 18.30
CA GLU A 495 22.22 -6.74 17.70
C GLU A 495 22.46 -7.93 16.78
N ALA A 496 22.21 -9.16 17.25
CA ALA A 496 22.34 -10.35 16.43
C ALA A 496 21.34 -10.40 15.28
N ALA A 497 20.08 -9.99 15.48
CA ALA A 497 19.06 -9.93 14.43
C ALA A 497 19.44 -8.91 13.34
N THR A 498 19.89 -7.72 13.74
CA THR A 498 20.34 -6.66 12.83
C THR A 498 21.61 -7.07 12.09
N ALA A 499 22.55 -7.74 12.77
CA ALA A 499 23.78 -8.25 12.15
C ALA A 499 23.50 -9.31 11.08
N ARG A 500 22.44 -10.11 11.21
CA ARG A 500 21.97 -11.05 10.18
C ARG A 500 21.16 -10.39 9.07
N GLY A 501 20.65 -9.17 9.30
CA GLY A 501 19.76 -8.48 8.37
C GLY A 501 18.34 -9.04 8.38
N ASP A 502 17.90 -9.59 9.52
CA ASP A 502 16.57 -10.18 9.66
C ASP A 502 15.49 -9.11 9.49
N SER A 503 14.40 -9.43 8.79
CA SER A 503 13.22 -8.56 8.72
C SER A 503 12.39 -8.71 9.99
N LEU A 504 12.09 -7.61 10.67
CA LEU A 504 11.18 -7.62 11.81
C LEU A 504 9.79 -7.15 11.39
N ALA A 505 8.74 -7.72 12.00
CA ALA A 505 7.38 -7.24 11.86
C ALA A 505 6.58 -7.48 13.14
N LEU A 506 5.70 -6.55 13.51
CA LEU A 506 4.64 -6.85 14.48
C LEU A 506 3.54 -7.66 13.79
N VAL A 507 3.06 -8.70 14.47
CA VAL A 507 1.97 -9.54 13.98
C VAL A 507 0.80 -9.40 14.93
N PHE A 508 -0.34 -8.99 14.37
CA PHE A 508 -1.62 -8.89 15.06
C PHE A 508 -2.52 -10.03 14.59
N VAL A 509 -3.06 -10.79 15.53
CA VAL A 509 -4.23 -11.64 15.26
C VAL A 509 -5.45 -10.78 15.55
N LEU A 510 -6.26 -10.52 14.55
CA LEU A 510 -7.46 -9.71 14.62
C LEU A 510 -8.69 -10.61 14.47
N ALA A 511 -9.83 -10.24 15.04
CA ALA A 511 -11.13 -10.82 14.74
C ALA A 511 -12.08 -9.77 14.18
N TYR A 512 -12.80 -10.13 13.13
CA TYR A 512 -13.92 -9.39 12.59
C TYR A 512 -15.13 -10.31 12.52
N ASP A 513 -16.24 -9.90 13.11
CA ASP A 513 -17.47 -10.72 13.24
C ASP A 513 -17.20 -12.17 13.74
N GLY A 514 -16.25 -12.29 14.68
CA GLY A 514 -15.83 -13.58 15.26
C GLY A 514 -14.91 -14.43 14.39
N LEU A 515 -14.53 -13.97 13.18
CA LEU A 515 -13.57 -14.66 12.31
C LEU A 515 -12.15 -14.12 12.52
N PRO A 516 -11.20 -14.97 13.00
CA PRO A 516 -9.82 -14.55 13.23
C PRO A 516 -8.99 -14.48 11.94
N PHE A 517 -8.09 -13.52 11.85
CA PHE A 517 -7.14 -13.35 10.76
C PHE A 517 -5.85 -12.64 11.19
N TRP A 518 -4.86 -12.64 10.31
CA TRP A 518 -3.51 -12.13 10.58
C TRP A 518 -3.26 -10.81 9.88
N HIS A 519 -2.69 -9.84 10.59
CA HIS A 519 -2.15 -8.61 10.05
C HIS A 519 -0.68 -8.49 10.47
N SER A 520 0.21 -8.18 9.53
CA SER A 520 1.64 -8.07 9.77
C SER A 520 2.09 -6.69 9.35
N THR A 521 2.74 -5.98 10.27
CA THR A 521 3.24 -4.63 10.06
C THR A 521 4.76 -4.66 10.13
N PRO A 522 5.47 -4.50 8.99
CA PRO A 522 6.93 -4.46 8.97
C PRO A 522 7.46 -3.36 9.89
N LEU A 523 8.52 -3.69 10.63
CA LEU A 523 9.25 -2.74 11.47
C LEU A 523 10.45 -2.22 10.66
N ALA A 524 10.53 -0.90 10.48
CA ALA A 524 11.81 -0.29 10.14
C ALA A 524 12.73 -0.44 11.35
N ILE A 525 14.00 -0.83 11.20
CA ILE A 525 14.98 -0.84 12.31
C ILE A 525 16.13 0.08 11.91
N GLN A 526 16.21 1.27 12.48
CA GLN A 526 17.46 2.05 12.47
C GLN A 526 18.49 1.34 13.37
N PRO A 527 19.72 1.13 12.90
CA PRO A 527 20.79 0.68 13.77
C PRO A 527 21.15 1.80 14.76
N GLU A 528 21.65 1.42 15.93
CA GLU A 528 22.32 2.40 16.80
C GLU A 528 23.52 3.02 16.06
N ALA A 529 23.62 4.34 16.15
CA ALA A 529 24.65 5.15 15.49
C ALA A 529 26.03 5.04 16.15
#